data_AF-A0AA92V899-F1
#
_entry.id   AF-A0AA92V899-F1
#
_cell.length_a   1.000
_cell.length_b   1.000
_cell.length_c   1.000
_cell.angle_alpha   90.00
_cell.angle_beta   90.00
_cell.angle_gamma   90.00
#
_symmetry.space_group_name_H-M   'P 1'
#
loop_
_entity.id
_entity.type
_entity.pdbx_description
1 polymer ?
#
loop_
_entity_poly.entity_id
_entity_poly.type
_entity_poly.pdbx_seq_one_letter_code
_entity_poly.pdbx_strand_id
1 'polypeptide(L)'
;MATRKKIGQVTPEEKNEIQQLFERRNGLNELAKILTADNAELYEKLVKDLGETGTKFQSWWDRMGAKYQWESIEGGNWEINFDTCEIYLVA
;
A
#
# COMPACT_ATOMS: atom_id res chain seq x y z
N MET A 1 22.24 -5.80 -8.92
CA MET A 1 22.05 -5.52 -7.48
C MET A 1 20.87 -4.58 -7.40
N ALA A 2 19.85 -4.89 -6.61
CA ALA A 2 18.73 -3.97 -6.43
C ALA A 2 19.25 -2.68 -5.79
N THR A 3 18.98 -1.53 -6.39
CA THR A 3 19.38 -0.23 -5.84
C THR A 3 18.25 0.33 -4.99
N ARG A 4 18.56 0.75 -3.76
CA ARG A 4 17.60 1.36 -2.84
C ARG A 4 18.06 2.77 -2.49
N LYS A 5 17.32 3.78 -2.96
CA LYS A 5 17.65 5.20 -2.78
C LYS A 5 16.58 5.89 -1.96
N LYS A 6 16.96 6.59 -0.88
CA LYS A 6 16.03 7.48 -0.17
C LYS A 6 15.69 8.65 -1.09
N ILE A 7 14.41 8.85 -1.38
CA ILE A 7 13.90 9.90 -2.28
C ILE A 7 13.00 10.91 -1.57
N GLY A 8 12.59 10.62 -0.33
CA GLY A 8 11.71 11.52 0.41
C GLY A 8 11.43 11.07 1.83
N GLN A 9 10.53 11.80 2.48
CA GLN A 9 9.99 11.49 3.79
C GLN A 9 8.58 12.10 3.86
N VAL A 10 7.63 11.34 4.40
CA VAL A 10 6.24 11.81 4.63
C VAL A 10 6.07 12.22 6.09
N THR A 11 4.96 12.91 6.41
CA THR A 11 4.65 13.19 7.83
C THR A 11 4.17 11.92 8.55
N PRO A 12 4.22 11.88 9.89
CA PRO A 12 3.65 10.78 10.66
C PRO A 12 2.18 10.52 10.35
N GLU A 13 1.38 11.57 10.12
CA GLU A 13 -0.04 11.47 9.79
C GLU A 13 -0.25 10.79 8.44
N GLU A 14 0.52 11.18 7.43
CA GLU A 14 0.48 10.57 6.09
C GLU A 14 0.95 9.11 6.14
N LYS A 15 2.03 8.83 6.89
CA LYS A 15 2.50 7.48 7.16
C LYS A 15 1.42 6.63 7.83
N ASN A 16 0.73 7.18 8.83
CA ASN A 16 -0.32 6.47 9.54
C ASN A 16 -1.51 6.14 8.63
N GLU A 17 -1.86 7.01 7.69
CA GLU A 17 -2.91 6.74 6.69
C GLU A 17 -2.58 5.49 5.85
N ILE A 18 -1.37 5.43 5.26
CA ILE A 18 -0.97 4.28 4.44
C ILE A 18 -0.71 3.03 5.26
N GLN A 19 -0.27 3.18 6.51
CA GLN A 19 -0.09 2.06 7.44
C GLN A 19 -1.43 1.38 7.75
N GLN A 20 -2.49 2.16 8.02
CA GLN A 20 -3.84 1.60 8.24
C GLN A 20 -4.36 0.85 7.00
N LEU A 21 -4.10 1.37 5.80
CA LEU A 21 -4.47 0.70 4.56
C LEU A 21 -3.67 -0.59 4.35
N PHE A 22 -2.37 -0.59 4.68
CA PHE A 22 -1.52 -1.77 4.63
C PHE A 22 -2.01 -2.88 5.58
N GLU A 23 -2.27 -2.53 6.84
CA GLU A 23 -2.76 -3.45 7.85
C GLU A 23 -4.13 -4.02 7.47
N ARG A 24 -5.05 -3.18 6.99
CA ARG A 24 -6.36 -3.63 6.47
C ARG A 24 -6.20 -4.60 5.31
N ARG A 25 -5.35 -4.28 4.33
CA ARG A 25 -5.09 -5.16 3.17
C ARG A 25 -4.53 -6.50 3.61
N ASN A 26 -3.61 -6.52 4.56
CA ASN A 26 -3.05 -7.75 5.12
C ASN A 26 -4.13 -8.57 5.84
N GLY A 27 -4.96 -7.94 6.66
CA GLY A 27 -6.08 -8.61 7.32
C GLY A 27 -7.06 -9.26 6.34
N LEU A 28 -7.41 -8.55 5.26
CA LEU A 28 -8.26 -9.09 4.19
C LEU A 28 -7.58 -10.25 3.44
N ASN A 29 -6.28 -10.16 3.17
CA ASN A 29 -5.53 -11.25 2.53
C ASN A 29 -5.45 -12.51 3.41
N GLU A 30 -5.29 -12.37 4.73
CA GLU A 30 -5.34 -13.52 5.64
C GLU A 30 -6.75 -14.10 5.72
N LEU A 31 -7.80 -13.26 5.72
CA LEU A 31 -9.18 -13.73 5.62
C LEU A 31 -9.42 -14.52 4.33
N ALA A 32 -8.87 -14.07 3.20
CA ALA A 32 -9.02 -14.76 1.91
C ALA A 32 -8.45 -16.18 1.90
N LYS A 33 -7.46 -16.49 2.75
CA LYS A 33 -6.89 -17.84 2.84
C LYS A 33 -7.80 -18.82 3.57
N ILE A 34 -8.65 -18.34 4.48
CA ILE A 34 -9.52 -19.17 5.31
C ILE A 34 -10.97 -19.16 4.85
N LEU A 35 -11.37 -18.14 4.07
CA LEU A 35 -12.72 -18.04 3.56
C LEU A 35 -12.92 -19.00 2.39
N THR A 36 -13.87 -19.91 2.53
CA THR A 36 -14.27 -20.85 1.48
C THR A 36 -15.41 -20.25 0.64
N ALA A 37 -15.47 -20.64 -0.64
CA ALA A 37 -16.44 -20.10 -1.61
C ALA A 37 -17.90 -20.56 -1.35
N ASP A 38 -18.10 -21.47 -0.40
CA ASP A 38 -19.42 -21.92 0.08
C ASP A 38 -20.18 -20.85 0.85
N ASN A 39 -19.52 -19.77 1.29
CA ASN A 39 -20.17 -18.57 1.79
C ASN A 39 -20.05 -17.40 0.79
N ALA A 40 -20.86 -17.47 -0.26
CA ALA A 40 -20.83 -16.52 -1.39
C ALA A 40 -20.99 -15.05 -0.97
N GLU A 41 -21.84 -14.75 0.02
CA GLU A 41 -22.06 -13.39 0.52
C GLU A 41 -20.79 -12.83 1.19
N LEU A 42 -20.14 -13.62 2.05
CA LEU A 42 -18.89 -13.21 2.70
C LEU A 42 -17.76 -13.09 1.67
N TYR A 43 -17.71 -13.97 0.67
CA TYR A 43 -16.71 -13.92 -0.39
C TYR A 43 -16.86 -12.66 -1.25
N GLU A 44 -18.08 -12.33 -1.67
CA GLU A 44 -18.35 -11.10 -2.43
C GLU A 44 -17.96 -9.86 -1.64
N LYS A 45 -18.32 -9.80 -0.34
CA LYS A 45 -17.94 -8.69 0.53
C LYS A 45 -16.41 -8.58 0.68
N LEU A 46 -15.73 -9.71 0.84
CA LEU A 46 -14.26 -9.74 0.93
C LEU A 46 -13.60 -9.22 -0.35
N VAL A 47 -14.05 -9.68 -1.52
CA VAL A 47 -13.54 -9.23 -2.83
C VAL A 47 -13.77 -7.73 -3.01
N LYS A 48 -14.95 -7.23 -2.65
CA LYS A 48 -15.26 -5.80 -2.69
C LYS A 48 -14.33 -5.00 -1.77
N ASP A 49 -14.15 -5.43 -0.53
CA ASP A 49 -13.30 -4.76 0.45
C ASP A 49 -11.82 -4.77 0.03
N LEU A 50 -11.34 -5.86 -0.60
CA LEU A 50 -10.01 -5.95 -1.18
C LEU A 50 -9.83 -4.93 -2.31
N GLY A 51 -10.80 -4.84 -3.23
CA GLY A 51 -10.77 -3.89 -4.35
C GLY A 51 -10.78 -2.43 -3.88
N GLU A 52 -11.64 -2.09 -2.92
CA GLU A 52 -11.72 -0.74 -2.35
C GLU A 52 -10.44 -0.37 -1.59
N THR A 53 -9.90 -1.30 -0.79
CA THR A 53 -8.66 -1.07 -0.02
C THR A 53 -7.46 -0.95 -0.95
N GLY A 54 -7.39 -1.78 -2.00
CA GLY A 54 -6.34 -1.71 -3.03
C GLY A 54 -6.35 -0.38 -3.77
N THR A 55 -7.52 0.10 -4.19
CA THR A 55 -7.67 1.41 -4.85
C THR A 55 -7.21 2.56 -3.95
N LYS A 56 -7.61 2.56 -2.68
CA LYS A 56 -7.19 3.59 -1.71
C LYS A 56 -5.68 3.54 -1.45
N PHE A 57 -5.12 2.34 -1.33
CA PHE A 57 -3.69 2.13 -1.13
C PHE A 57 -2.88 2.71 -2.30
N GLN A 58 -3.26 2.41 -3.55
CA GLN A 58 -2.61 2.98 -4.73
C GLN A 58 -2.80 4.50 -4.82
N SER A 59 -4.02 4.99 -4.57
CA SER A 59 -4.32 6.43 -4.61
C SER A 59 -3.47 7.24 -3.63
N TRP A 60 -3.12 6.67 -2.47
CA TRP A 60 -2.22 7.32 -1.53
C TRP A 60 -0.81 7.48 -2.12
N TRP A 61 -0.26 6.44 -2.74
CA TRP A 61 1.05 6.49 -3.40
C TRP A 61 1.07 7.53 -4.52
N ASP A 62 0.04 7.52 -5.38
CA ASP A 62 -0.07 8.48 -6.49
C ASP A 62 -0.14 9.92 -5.96
N ARG A 63 -0.97 10.16 -4.93
CA ARG A 63 -1.15 11.49 -4.33
C ARG A 63 0.12 11.98 -3.64
N MET A 64 0.81 11.14 -2.87
CA MET A 64 2.03 11.54 -2.17
C MET A 64 3.21 11.68 -3.14
N GLY A 65 3.34 10.78 -4.10
CA GLY A 65 4.32 10.87 -5.17
C GLY A 65 4.18 12.17 -5.97
N ALA A 66 2.95 12.56 -6.31
CA ALA A 66 2.67 13.84 -6.94
C ALA A 66 2.92 15.03 -6.00
N LYS A 67 2.49 14.96 -4.73
CA LYS A 67 2.67 16.06 -3.76
C LYS A 67 4.15 16.39 -3.53
N TYR A 68 4.98 15.37 -3.37
CA TYR A 68 6.40 15.49 -3.04
C TYR A 68 7.32 15.39 -4.27
N GLN A 69 6.75 15.20 -5.46
CA GLN A 69 7.47 15.08 -6.73
C GLN A 69 8.56 13.98 -6.66
N TRP A 70 8.17 12.80 -6.18
CA TRP A 70 9.10 11.68 -6.02
C TRP A 70 9.66 11.19 -7.35
N GLU A 71 10.96 10.96 -7.37
CA GLU A 71 11.65 10.31 -8.49
C GLU A 71 11.06 8.91 -8.72
N SER A 72 10.87 8.56 -9.98
CA SER A 72 10.44 7.24 -10.42
C SER A 72 11.31 6.78 -11.59
N ILE A 73 11.44 5.46 -11.76
CA ILE A 73 12.15 4.84 -12.87
C ILE A 73 11.31 3.67 -13.39
N GLU A 74 11.43 3.39 -14.68
CA GLU A 74 10.71 2.30 -15.33
C GLU A 74 11.05 0.95 -14.67
N GLY A 75 10.01 0.20 -14.28
CA GLY A 75 10.14 -1.07 -13.57
C GLY A 75 10.47 -0.94 -12.07
N GLY A 76 10.68 0.27 -11.56
CA GLY A 76 10.91 0.51 -10.14
C GLY A 76 9.62 0.65 -9.32
N ASN A 77 9.76 0.58 -8.00
CA ASN A 77 8.67 0.80 -7.05
C ASN A 77 9.09 1.71 -5.91
N TRP A 78 8.10 2.34 -5.27
CA TRP A 78 8.30 3.06 -4.02
C TRP A 78 8.08 2.14 -2.82
N GLU A 79 8.84 2.40 -1.76
CA GLU A 79 8.70 1.75 -0.46
C GLU A 79 8.69 2.81 0.63
N ILE A 80 7.98 2.52 1.73
CA ILE A 80 7.98 3.33 2.94
C ILE A 80 8.61 2.55 4.08
N ASN A 81 9.47 3.22 4.86
CA ASN A 81 9.84 2.77 6.18
C ASN A 81 8.84 3.33 7.19
N PHE A 82 8.03 2.47 7.81
CA PHE A 82 6.98 2.89 8.76
C PHE A 82 7.52 3.45 10.08
N ASP A 83 8.76 3.11 10.45
CA ASP A 83 9.42 3.62 11.67
C ASP A 83 9.99 5.03 11.47
N THR A 84 10.56 5.28 10.30
CA THR A 84 11.27 6.55 10.01
C THR A 84 10.48 7.51 9.11
N CYS A 85 9.34 7.08 8.57
CA CYS A 85 8.54 7.79 7.57
C CYS A 85 9.28 8.06 6.24
N GLU A 86 10.43 7.42 6.02
CA GLU A 86 11.26 7.63 4.84
C GLU A 86 10.72 6.86 3.63
N ILE A 87 10.82 7.49 2.46
CA ILE A 87 10.39 6.93 1.19
C ILE A 87 11.61 6.59 0.35
N TYR A 88 11.58 5.40 -0.25
CA TYR A 88 12.66 4.85 -1.03
C TYR A 88 12.19 4.49 -2.44
N LEU A 89 13.04 4.74 -3.43
CA LEU A 89 12.93 4.16 -4.76
C LEU A 89 13.76 2.87 -4.80
N VAL A 90 13.14 1.79 -5.26
CA VAL A 90 13.77 0.48 -5.45
C VAL A 90 13.67 0.04 -6.91
N ALA A 91 14.77 -0.44 -7.49
CA ALA A 91 14.84 -1.05 -8.82
C ALA A 91 15.90 -2.14 -8.91
#